data_AF-A0A7Z9TXT3-F1
#
_entry.id   AF-A0A7Z9TXT3-F1
#
_cell.length_a   1.000
_cell.length_b   1.000
_cell.length_c   1.000
_cell.angle_alpha   90.00
_cell.angle_beta   90.00
_cell.angle_gamma   90.00
#
_symmetry.space_group_name_H-M   'P 1'
#
loop_
_entity.id
_entity.type
_entity.pdbx_description
1 polymer ?
#
loop_
_entity_poly.entity_id
_entity_poly.type
_entity_poly.pdbx_seq_one_letter_code
_entity_poly.pdbx_strand_id
1 'polypeptide(L)'
;MRLQICNSIFASLCVCAIANADVPSEHGYDDLIARIGIGNVPTGAGIEVAQVEATSASGGYAPDETDPALLGKTFILQSGASVISNHATQVGKRLYGTGVAGIAQDINLIYVYSAEGWATNEFLHVGTNSNPSSPPGNTELINNSWTATFGSIATDTQALRRADWSIDQHNVMMLNGIANSGAHAPLLSFGFNCISVGLQNGSHTSGVVPTGYDLPGRQIPLIVASQGTTSNATGVVSAITALLIETRKTHPNTSGNFFASLTETTKACLLTGGQHLAGWSNNTPTSGANRGRTSQPIDAVYGVGTASIDRSHKVLTGGQHTSSTSPSGLSIAPSAGWETWTLSNSQSRYIKFDVPSVASEVSIAMTWHQTANSGFGSYTLANLDLLLWKQVGGKLMSLAGDSGVGIFGSGNVISESLVDNVEHLFIKDLAIGEYVLEVRRVDSVGGVRVFSVGWLFPEQTAVPGDVNGDGIVDVNDILALIVVWGPCSGCPEDLNGDGSVNVNDLIQLISYW
;
A
#
# COMPACT_ATOMS: atom_id res chain seq x y z
N MET A 1 10.42 -26.53 -20.29
CA MET A 1 9.71 -25.24 -20.39
C MET A 1 10.78 -24.15 -20.30
N ARG A 2 10.79 -23.14 -21.17
CA ARG A 2 11.83 -22.10 -21.18
C ARG A 2 11.21 -20.75 -20.84
N LEU A 3 11.77 -20.07 -19.85
CA LEU A 3 11.36 -18.71 -19.49
C LEU A 3 11.91 -17.73 -20.54
N GLN A 4 11.07 -16.85 -21.07
CA GLN A 4 11.46 -15.78 -21.99
C GLN A 4 11.45 -14.46 -21.23
N ILE A 5 12.64 -14.01 -20.80
CA ILE A 5 12.81 -12.69 -20.21
C ILE A 5 12.60 -11.64 -21.30
N CYS A 6 11.69 -10.71 -21.05
CA CYS A 6 11.42 -9.61 -21.97
C CYS A 6 12.52 -8.56 -21.82
N ASN A 7 13.48 -8.55 -22.75
CA ASN A 7 14.55 -7.54 -22.76
C ASN A 7 13.95 -6.15 -22.97
N SER A 8 14.10 -5.30 -21.96
CA SER A 8 13.90 -3.85 -22.12
C SER A 8 14.98 -3.35 -23.07
N ILE A 9 14.59 -2.70 -24.18
CA ILE A 9 15.54 -1.92 -24.97
C ILE A 9 16.10 -0.85 -24.03
N PHE A 10 17.39 -0.93 -23.70
CA PHE A 10 18.09 0.12 -23.01
C PHE A 10 18.07 1.37 -23.90
N ALA A 11 17.11 2.27 -23.68
CA ALA A 11 17.22 3.62 -24.17
C ALA A 11 18.40 4.27 -23.43
N SER A 12 19.45 4.60 -24.18
CA SER A 12 20.61 5.32 -23.66
C SER A 12 20.11 6.66 -23.10
N LEU A 13 20.10 6.79 -21.76
CA LEU A 13 19.69 8.01 -21.09
C LEU A 13 20.82 9.03 -21.16
N CYS A 14 20.57 10.11 -21.90
CA CYS A 14 21.30 11.36 -21.79
C CYS A 14 21.13 11.89 -20.36
N VAL A 15 22.23 12.04 -19.63
CA VAL A 15 22.27 12.68 -18.32
C VAL A 15 22.05 14.18 -18.52
N CYS A 16 20.80 14.63 -18.44
CA CYS A 16 20.55 16.03 -18.09
C CYS A 16 20.66 16.13 -16.57
N ALA A 17 21.62 16.92 -16.10
CA ALA A 17 21.79 17.26 -14.69
C ALA A 17 20.58 18.06 -14.19
N ILE A 18 19.57 17.35 -13.72
CA ILE A 18 18.61 17.88 -12.76
C ILE A 18 19.24 17.60 -11.39
N ALA A 19 19.13 18.55 -10.45
CA ALA A 19 19.59 18.31 -9.08
C ALA A 19 18.97 16.98 -8.59
N ASN A 20 19.80 15.96 -8.37
CA ASN A 20 19.31 14.65 -7.93
C ASN A 20 18.77 14.82 -6.51
N ALA A 21 17.44 14.88 -6.36
CA ALA A 21 16.83 14.58 -5.07
C ALA A 21 17.26 13.16 -4.67
N ASP A 22 17.53 12.96 -3.38
CA ASP A 22 17.86 11.64 -2.87
C ASP A 22 16.62 10.76 -2.82
N VAL A 23 16.80 9.45 -3.05
CA VAL A 23 15.68 8.50 -3.16
C VAL A 23 14.70 8.56 -1.97
N PRO A 24 15.17 8.71 -0.70
CA PRO A 24 14.25 8.82 0.43
C PRO A 24 13.36 10.08 0.39
N SER A 25 13.90 11.26 0.08
CA SER A 25 13.11 12.51 0.12
C SER A 25 11.99 12.53 -0.93
N GLU A 26 12.20 11.90 -2.09
CA GLU A 26 11.18 11.76 -3.13
C GLU A 26 9.97 10.88 -2.72
N HIS A 27 10.07 10.15 -1.61
CA HIS A 27 9.05 9.19 -1.16
C HIS A 27 8.60 9.46 0.29
N GLY A 28 8.66 10.71 0.75
CA GLY A 28 8.09 11.13 2.04
C GLY A 28 8.92 10.71 3.26
N TYR A 29 10.23 10.51 3.11
CA TYR A 29 11.11 10.23 4.25
C TYR A 29 11.28 11.43 5.17
N ASP A 30 11.41 12.63 4.61
CA ASP A 30 11.55 13.87 5.40
C ASP A 30 10.27 14.18 6.18
N ASP A 31 9.10 13.96 5.58
CA ASP A 31 7.80 14.08 6.26
C ASP A 31 7.71 13.09 7.43
N LEU A 32 8.18 11.86 7.25
CA LEU A 32 8.24 10.87 8.32
C LEU A 32 9.18 11.33 9.45
N ILE A 33 10.39 11.79 9.12
CA ILE A 33 11.33 12.33 10.12
C ILE A 33 10.70 13.48 10.90
N ALA A 34 10.03 14.40 10.20
CA ALA A 34 9.37 15.53 10.84
C ALA A 34 8.26 15.06 11.80
N ARG A 35 7.49 14.04 11.42
CA ARG A 35 6.37 13.53 12.22
C ARG A 35 6.79 12.70 13.43
N ILE A 36 7.74 11.78 13.29
CA ILE A 36 8.08 10.82 14.36
C ILE A 36 9.47 11.01 14.95
N GLY A 37 10.29 11.91 14.39
CA GLY A 37 11.68 12.12 14.79
C GLY A 37 12.61 11.03 14.23
N ILE A 38 13.80 11.44 13.80
CA ILE A 38 14.78 10.56 13.13
C ILE A 38 15.12 9.28 13.92
N GLY A 39 15.13 9.35 15.25
CA GLY A 39 15.45 8.20 16.12
C GLY A 39 14.37 7.12 16.17
N ASN A 40 13.17 7.40 15.66
CA ASN A 40 12.05 6.45 15.63
C ASN A 40 11.73 5.94 14.22
N VAL A 41 12.49 6.39 13.21
CA VAL A 41 12.28 5.96 11.82
C VAL A 41 12.72 4.51 11.65
N PRO A 42 11.85 3.60 11.15
CA PRO A 42 12.26 2.23 10.83
C PRO A 42 13.37 2.24 9.76
N THR A 43 14.27 1.28 9.84
CA THR A 43 15.47 1.21 8.98
C THR A 43 15.52 -0.06 8.11
N GLY A 44 14.56 -0.98 8.26
CA GLY A 44 14.57 -2.33 7.72
C GLY A 44 15.29 -3.34 8.61
N ALA A 45 15.59 -2.98 9.86
CA ALA A 45 16.35 -3.83 10.77
C ALA A 45 15.59 -5.14 11.08
N GLY A 46 16.32 -6.26 10.98
CA GLY A 46 15.74 -7.59 11.23
C GLY A 46 14.78 -8.09 10.14
N ILE A 47 14.70 -7.40 9.00
CA ILE A 47 13.92 -7.86 7.84
C ILE A 47 14.84 -8.62 6.89
N GLU A 48 14.41 -9.83 6.52
CA GLU A 48 15.05 -10.65 5.50
C GLU A 48 14.26 -10.52 4.19
N VAL A 49 14.98 -10.37 3.08
CA VAL A 49 14.36 -10.17 1.76
C VAL A 49 14.93 -11.15 0.76
N ALA A 50 14.14 -11.49 -0.25
CA ALA A 50 14.65 -12.11 -1.47
C ALA A 50 14.64 -11.10 -2.63
N GLN A 51 15.74 -11.05 -3.36
CA GLN A 51 15.88 -10.31 -4.62
C GLN A 51 15.99 -11.32 -5.76
N VAL A 52 15.02 -11.29 -6.67
CA VAL A 52 14.95 -12.17 -7.83
C VAL A 52 15.27 -11.36 -9.07
N GLU A 53 16.28 -11.79 -9.83
CA GLU A 53 16.82 -11.02 -10.94
C GLU A 53 16.91 -11.80 -12.24
N ALA A 54 16.62 -11.12 -13.34
CA ALA A 54 16.90 -11.63 -14.66
C ALA A 54 18.40 -11.87 -14.81
N THR A 55 18.79 -13.06 -15.23
CA THR A 55 20.18 -13.36 -15.56
C THR A 55 20.63 -12.46 -16.71
N SER A 56 21.61 -11.60 -16.43
CA SER A 56 22.21 -10.70 -17.42
C SER A 56 22.91 -11.49 -18.53
N ALA A 57 23.22 -10.84 -19.66
CA ALA A 57 23.91 -11.48 -20.78
C ALA A 57 25.30 -12.04 -20.40
N SER A 58 25.95 -11.50 -19.38
CA SER A 58 27.20 -12.02 -18.81
C SER A 58 27.00 -13.24 -17.90
N GLY A 59 25.77 -13.68 -17.68
CA GLY A 59 25.42 -14.80 -16.79
C GLY A 59 25.21 -14.41 -15.33
N GLY A 60 25.22 -13.11 -15.01
CA GLY A 60 25.14 -12.61 -13.64
C GLY A 60 23.72 -12.26 -13.22
N TYR A 61 23.38 -12.60 -11.98
CA TYR A 61 22.12 -12.23 -11.33
C TYR A 61 22.33 -11.66 -9.92
N ALA A 62 23.56 -11.70 -9.39
CA ALA A 62 23.89 -11.21 -8.06
C ALA A 62 24.36 -9.75 -8.05
N PRO A 63 24.05 -8.97 -6.99
CA PRO A 63 24.61 -7.64 -6.79
C PRO A 63 26.15 -7.63 -6.64
N ASP A 64 26.77 -6.48 -6.90
CA ASP A 64 28.18 -6.23 -6.57
C ASP A 64 28.32 -5.94 -5.06
N GLU A 65 28.82 -6.91 -4.30
CA GLU A 65 29.04 -6.78 -2.86
C GLU A 65 30.12 -5.75 -2.50
N THR A 66 30.90 -5.30 -3.50
CA THR A 66 31.93 -4.27 -3.31
C THR A 66 31.41 -2.85 -3.58
N ASP A 67 30.17 -2.67 -4.05
CA ASP A 67 29.56 -1.35 -4.17
C ASP A 67 29.49 -0.69 -2.79
N PRO A 68 29.98 0.55 -2.62
CA PRO A 68 30.00 1.23 -1.32
C PRO A 68 28.65 1.29 -0.60
N ALA A 69 27.54 1.32 -1.35
CA ALA A 69 26.20 1.36 -0.77
C ALA A 69 25.72 -0.01 -0.24
N LEU A 70 26.39 -1.11 -0.61
CA LEU A 70 26.03 -2.48 -0.25
C LEU A 70 27.02 -3.12 0.73
N LEU A 71 27.99 -2.36 1.26
CA LEU A 71 28.94 -2.87 2.24
C LEU A 71 28.23 -3.32 3.52
N GLY A 72 28.66 -4.44 4.09
CA GLY A 72 28.08 -5.02 5.31
C GLY A 72 26.83 -5.87 5.08
N LYS A 73 26.34 -5.95 3.84
CA LYS A 73 25.24 -6.83 3.44
C LYS A 73 25.74 -8.25 3.23
N THR A 74 24.91 -9.23 3.57
CA THR A 74 25.17 -10.65 3.35
C THR A 74 24.22 -11.19 2.29
N PHE A 75 24.80 -11.74 1.23
CA PHE A 75 24.05 -12.33 0.11
C PHE A 75 24.12 -13.85 0.17
N ILE A 76 22.97 -14.51 0.10
CA ILE A 76 22.87 -15.97 -0.03
C ILE A 76 22.31 -16.29 -1.41
N LEU A 77 23.19 -16.78 -2.29
CA LEU A 77 22.82 -17.19 -3.64
C LEU A 77 22.02 -18.50 -3.60
N GLN A 78 20.83 -18.47 -4.18
CA GLN A 78 19.90 -19.59 -4.21
C GLN A 78 19.93 -20.35 -5.55
N SER A 79 20.37 -19.68 -6.63
CA SER A 79 20.47 -20.27 -7.97
C SER A 79 21.92 -20.63 -8.36
N GLY A 80 22.72 -21.09 -7.40
CA GLY A 80 24.13 -21.44 -7.61
C GLY A 80 25.06 -20.24 -7.77
N ALA A 81 26.27 -20.45 -8.27
CA ALA A 81 27.25 -19.37 -8.43
C ALA A 81 26.77 -18.31 -9.44
N SER A 82 27.10 -17.04 -9.18
CA SER A 82 26.72 -15.90 -10.00
C SER A 82 27.91 -15.01 -10.28
N VAL A 83 27.95 -14.38 -11.45
CA VAL A 83 28.80 -13.19 -11.67
C VAL A 83 28.02 -11.92 -11.32
N ILE A 84 28.74 -10.82 -11.16
CA ILE A 84 28.15 -9.52 -10.82
C ILE A 84 27.17 -9.08 -11.92
N SER A 85 25.99 -8.64 -11.49
CA SER A 85 24.97 -7.98 -12.29
C SER A 85 24.85 -6.52 -11.86
N ASN A 86 25.16 -5.60 -12.77
CA ASN A 86 24.97 -4.17 -12.52
C ASN A 86 23.49 -3.84 -12.28
N HIS A 87 22.58 -4.51 -12.99
CA HIS A 87 21.14 -4.32 -12.81
C HIS A 87 20.69 -4.74 -11.41
N ALA A 88 21.10 -5.94 -10.94
CA ALA A 88 20.84 -6.39 -9.57
C ALA A 88 21.43 -5.44 -8.52
N THR A 89 22.61 -4.89 -8.80
CA THR A 89 23.26 -3.88 -7.94
C THR A 89 22.42 -2.62 -7.82
N GLN A 90 21.88 -2.09 -8.93
CA GLN A 90 21.05 -0.88 -8.90
C GLN A 90 19.74 -1.10 -8.15
N VAL A 91 19.07 -2.24 -8.39
CA VAL A 91 17.85 -2.61 -7.65
C VAL A 91 18.14 -2.75 -6.16
N GLY A 92 19.21 -3.47 -5.82
CA GLY A 92 19.65 -3.65 -4.44
C GLY A 92 19.95 -2.34 -3.72
N LYS A 93 20.56 -1.37 -4.42
CA LYS A 93 20.79 -0.03 -3.87
C LYS A 93 19.50 0.67 -3.49
N ARG A 94 18.45 0.58 -4.31
CA ARG A 94 17.14 1.20 -4.01
C ARG A 94 16.42 0.50 -2.86
N LEU A 95 16.61 -0.81 -2.72
CA LEU A 95 15.98 -1.60 -1.69
C LEU A 95 16.68 -1.42 -0.32
N TYR A 96 17.94 -1.83 -0.24
CA TYR A 96 18.69 -1.97 1.02
C TYR A 96 20.04 -1.24 1.02
N GLY A 97 20.28 -0.37 0.03
CA GLY A 97 21.50 0.43 -0.04
C GLY A 97 21.55 1.53 1.01
N THR A 98 22.75 1.86 1.49
CA THR A 98 22.97 2.89 2.51
C THR A 98 22.98 4.32 1.93
N GLY A 99 22.74 5.32 2.78
CA GLY A 99 22.80 6.74 2.44
C GLY A 99 21.68 7.15 1.47
N VAL A 100 22.00 8.04 0.53
CA VAL A 100 21.03 8.57 -0.46
C VAL A 100 20.56 7.54 -1.50
N ALA A 101 21.13 6.33 -1.49
CA ALA A 101 20.91 5.33 -2.51
C ALA A 101 19.64 4.49 -2.29
N GLY A 102 19.21 4.31 -1.03
CA GLY A 102 18.13 3.41 -0.63
C GLY A 102 17.42 3.86 0.65
N ILE A 103 16.34 3.16 0.99
CA ILE A 103 15.44 3.52 2.10
C ILE A 103 15.58 2.56 3.29
N ALA A 104 15.59 1.24 3.06
CA ALA A 104 15.64 0.22 4.12
C ALA A 104 17.08 -0.22 4.41
N GLN A 105 17.87 0.72 4.93
CA GLN A 105 19.33 0.64 5.00
C GLN A 105 19.88 -0.43 5.95
N ASP A 106 19.10 -0.97 6.89
CA ASP A 106 19.55 -1.97 7.88
C ASP A 106 19.07 -3.40 7.57
N ILE A 107 18.48 -3.63 6.39
CA ILE A 107 18.31 -4.98 5.84
C ILE A 107 19.71 -5.55 5.59
N ASN A 108 20.08 -6.64 6.27
CA ASN A 108 21.44 -7.19 6.19
C ASN A 108 21.52 -8.57 5.54
N LEU A 109 20.42 -9.32 5.47
CA LEU A 109 20.38 -10.65 4.89
C LEU A 109 19.48 -10.67 3.64
N ILE A 110 20.10 -10.96 2.50
CA ILE A 110 19.44 -10.94 1.18
C ILE A 110 19.62 -12.31 0.53
N TYR A 111 18.49 -12.97 0.24
CA TYR A 111 18.47 -14.17 -0.59
C TYR A 111 18.40 -13.76 -2.05
N VAL A 112 19.27 -14.28 -2.90
CA VAL A 112 19.32 -13.87 -4.31
C VAL A 112 19.02 -15.05 -5.22
N TYR A 113 18.02 -14.89 -6.08
CA TYR A 113 17.67 -15.87 -7.09
C TYR A 113 17.88 -15.33 -8.51
N SER A 114 18.20 -16.22 -9.43
CA SER A 114 17.91 -16.02 -10.84
C SER A 114 16.41 -16.17 -11.09
N ALA A 115 15.85 -15.35 -11.98
CA ALA A 115 14.44 -15.40 -12.34
C ALA A 115 14.02 -16.75 -12.94
N GLU A 116 14.90 -17.39 -13.72
CA GLU A 116 14.65 -18.71 -14.31
C GLU A 116 14.57 -19.80 -13.24
N GLY A 117 15.56 -19.86 -12.34
CA GLY A 117 15.58 -20.81 -11.24
C GLY A 117 14.38 -20.62 -10.30
N TRP A 118 14.12 -19.37 -9.90
CA TRP A 118 12.99 -19.01 -9.04
C TRP A 118 11.64 -19.41 -9.65
N ALA A 119 11.39 -19.09 -10.92
CA ALA A 119 10.12 -19.41 -11.57
C ALA A 119 9.97 -20.92 -11.83
N THR A 120 11.07 -21.63 -12.01
CA THR A 120 11.06 -23.07 -12.30
C THR A 120 11.38 -23.88 -11.06
N ASN A 121 12.60 -24.39 -10.90
CA ASN A 121 12.87 -25.52 -10.00
C ASN A 121 13.24 -25.14 -8.56
N GLU A 122 13.33 -23.85 -8.22
CA GLU A 122 13.86 -23.42 -6.92
C GLU A 122 12.78 -22.85 -6.00
N PHE A 123 11.79 -22.13 -6.55
CA PHE A 123 10.73 -21.51 -5.77
C PHE A 123 9.33 -21.85 -6.26
N LEU A 124 8.87 -21.32 -7.40
CA LEU A 124 7.47 -21.48 -7.82
C LEU A 124 7.11 -22.88 -8.34
N HIS A 125 8.08 -23.66 -8.82
CA HIS A 125 7.84 -25.02 -9.34
C HIS A 125 6.86 -25.07 -10.52
N VAL A 126 6.87 -24.04 -11.39
CA VAL A 126 5.97 -23.95 -12.56
C VAL A 126 6.15 -25.15 -13.48
N GLY A 127 5.03 -25.70 -13.95
CA GLY A 127 5.01 -26.89 -14.81
C GLY A 127 5.27 -28.22 -14.10
N THR A 128 5.39 -28.24 -12.77
CA THR A 128 5.58 -29.47 -11.98
C THR A 128 4.37 -29.78 -11.10
N ASN A 129 4.38 -30.93 -10.41
CA ASN A 129 3.36 -31.28 -9.41
C ASN A 129 3.72 -30.80 -7.98
N SER A 130 4.88 -30.18 -7.79
CA SER A 130 5.28 -29.63 -6.50
C SER A 130 4.60 -28.27 -6.28
N ASN A 131 4.16 -28.02 -5.05
CA ASN A 131 3.78 -26.67 -4.63
C ASN A 131 5.02 -25.77 -4.59
N PRO A 132 4.85 -24.43 -4.62
CA PRO A 132 5.94 -23.51 -4.33
C PRO A 132 6.67 -23.87 -3.02
N SER A 133 7.98 -23.68 -3.02
CA SER A 133 8.82 -23.82 -1.82
C SER A 133 8.46 -22.76 -0.78
N SER A 134 8.66 -23.07 0.50
CA SER A 134 8.62 -22.04 1.54
C SER A 134 9.74 -21.02 1.31
N PRO A 135 9.50 -19.71 1.56
CA PRO A 135 10.55 -18.70 1.52
C PRO A 135 11.72 -19.09 2.43
N PRO A 136 12.97 -18.82 2.01
CA PRO A 136 14.14 -19.15 2.82
C PRO A 136 14.20 -18.27 4.07
N GLY A 137 14.72 -18.82 5.17
CA GLY A 137 14.87 -18.09 6.43
C GLY A 137 13.54 -17.53 6.95
N ASN A 138 13.53 -16.26 7.32
CA ASN A 138 12.35 -15.48 7.69
C ASN A 138 12.00 -14.47 6.59
N THR A 139 12.18 -14.83 5.32
CA THR A 139 11.88 -13.93 4.20
C THR A 139 10.39 -13.56 4.21
N GLU A 140 10.11 -12.28 4.39
CA GLU A 140 8.74 -11.73 4.40
C GLU A 140 8.46 -10.86 3.17
N LEU A 141 9.48 -10.63 2.35
CA LEU A 141 9.42 -9.74 1.18
C LEU A 141 10.26 -10.31 0.04
N ILE A 142 9.67 -10.42 -1.14
CA ILE A 142 10.32 -10.86 -2.38
C ILE A 142 10.18 -9.73 -3.42
N ASN A 143 11.31 -9.20 -3.85
CA ASN A 143 11.41 -8.23 -4.94
C ASN A 143 11.65 -8.96 -6.26
N ASN A 144 10.78 -8.72 -7.25
CA ASN A 144 10.90 -9.24 -8.60
C ASN A 144 11.03 -8.07 -9.59
N SER A 145 12.26 -7.65 -9.85
CA SER A 145 12.55 -6.52 -10.74
C SER A 145 12.76 -6.92 -12.20
N TRP A 146 11.99 -7.91 -12.67
CA TRP A 146 12.05 -8.51 -14.01
C TRP A 146 10.66 -8.76 -14.59
N THR A 147 10.60 -8.90 -15.92
CA THR A 147 9.36 -9.16 -16.67
C THR A 147 9.59 -10.30 -17.66
N ALA A 148 8.69 -11.28 -17.72
CA ALA A 148 8.85 -12.44 -18.60
C ALA A 148 7.51 -13.12 -18.97
N THR A 149 7.60 -14.10 -19.86
CA THR A 149 6.53 -15.06 -20.22
C THR A 149 7.13 -16.43 -20.47
N PHE A 150 6.36 -17.50 -20.27
CA PHE A 150 6.67 -18.84 -20.77
C PHE A 150 6.22 -19.08 -22.21
N GLY A 151 5.68 -18.05 -22.88
CA GLY A 151 5.13 -18.11 -24.24
C GLY A 151 3.79 -18.84 -24.33
N SER A 152 3.11 -19.05 -23.19
CA SER A 152 1.86 -19.78 -23.09
C SER A 152 1.00 -19.23 -21.98
N ILE A 153 -0.15 -18.67 -22.32
CA ILE A 153 -1.13 -18.15 -21.36
C ILE A 153 -1.47 -19.17 -20.28
N ALA A 154 -1.65 -20.44 -20.64
CA ALA A 154 -1.95 -21.49 -19.66
C ALA A 154 -0.83 -21.68 -18.62
N THR A 155 0.42 -21.57 -19.06
CA THR A 155 1.59 -21.71 -18.17
C THR A 155 1.81 -20.44 -17.35
N ASP A 156 1.66 -19.27 -17.98
CA ASP A 156 1.78 -17.98 -17.29
C ASP A 156 0.72 -17.82 -16.21
N THR A 157 -0.54 -18.17 -16.50
CA THR A 157 -1.61 -18.19 -15.51
C THR A 157 -1.35 -19.19 -14.38
N GLN A 158 -0.77 -20.36 -14.68
CA GLN A 158 -0.34 -21.28 -13.63
C GLN A 158 0.73 -20.66 -12.71
N ALA A 159 1.71 -19.95 -13.28
CA ALA A 159 2.75 -19.26 -12.52
C ALA A 159 2.19 -18.14 -11.63
N LEU A 160 1.23 -17.36 -12.15
CA LEU A 160 0.53 -16.32 -11.39
C LEU A 160 -0.22 -16.89 -10.20
N ARG A 161 -0.98 -17.98 -10.40
CA ARG A 161 -1.68 -18.68 -9.30
C ARG A 161 -0.72 -19.24 -8.25
N ARG A 162 0.46 -19.71 -8.67
CA ARG A 162 1.51 -20.18 -7.75
C ARG A 162 2.09 -19.05 -6.91
N ALA A 163 2.30 -17.88 -7.50
CA ALA A 163 2.72 -16.69 -6.77
C ALA A 163 1.64 -16.24 -5.77
N ASP A 164 0.38 -16.15 -6.21
CA ASP A 164 -0.75 -15.76 -5.36
C ASP A 164 -0.96 -16.76 -4.20
N TRP A 165 -0.83 -18.06 -4.48
CA TRP A 165 -0.83 -19.12 -3.46
C TRP A 165 0.32 -18.96 -2.47
N SER A 166 1.53 -18.66 -2.93
CA SER A 166 2.68 -18.49 -2.04
C SER A 166 2.50 -17.31 -1.11
N ILE A 167 1.91 -16.21 -1.57
CA ILE A 167 1.59 -15.05 -0.73
C ILE A 167 0.59 -15.47 0.35
N ASP A 168 -0.49 -16.14 -0.03
CA ASP A 168 -1.55 -16.58 0.88
C ASP A 168 -1.08 -17.63 1.90
N GLN A 169 -0.26 -18.60 1.48
CA GLN A 169 0.18 -19.70 2.33
C GLN A 169 1.40 -19.38 3.20
N HIS A 170 2.27 -18.48 2.74
CA HIS A 170 3.51 -18.15 3.45
C HIS A 170 3.50 -16.73 4.03
N ASN A 171 2.44 -15.96 3.82
CA ASN A 171 2.30 -14.59 4.30
C ASN A 171 3.53 -13.74 3.94
N VAL A 172 3.92 -13.82 2.66
CA VAL A 172 5.08 -13.14 2.06
C VAL A 172 4.62 -12.09 1.06
N MET A 173 5.21 -10.90 1.05
CA MET A 173 4.90 -9.85 0.07
C MET A 173 5.68 -10.10 -1.23
N MET A 174 5.04 -10.00 -2.40
CA MET A 174 5.73 -10.00 -3.70
C MET A 174 5.49 -8.71 -4.47
N LEU A 175 6.58 -7.98 -4.76
CA LEU A 175 6.53 -6.73 -5.52
C LEU A 175 7.21 -6.92 -6.87
N ASN A 176 6.49 -6.55 -7.92
CA ASN A 176 6.80 -6.97 -9.27
C ASN A 176 6.84 -5.77 -10.20
N GLY A 177 7.99 -5.55 -10.83
CA GLY A 177 8.13 -4.50 -11.84
C GLY A 177 7.28 -4.81 -13.07
N ILE A 178 6.66 -3.78 -13.63
CA ILE A 178 6.02 -3.88 -14.95
C ILE A 178 7.00 -3.54 -16.07
N ALA A 179 6.61 -3.78 -17.33
CA ALA A 179 7.45 -3.46 -18.47
C ALA A 179 7.67 -1.94 -18.58
N ASN A 180 8.91 -1.53 -18.91
CA ASN A 180 9.25 -0.12 -19.11
C ASN A 180 8.63 0.46 -20.39
N SER A 181 8.28 -0.40 -21.36
CA SER A 181 7.64 0.00 -22.63
C SER A 181 7.10 -1.23 -23.37
N GLY A 182 6.28 -0.98 -24.40
CA GLY A 182 5.75 -2.04 -25.25
C GLY A 182 4.59 -2.79 -24.60
N ALA A 183 4.43 -4.07 -24.94
CA ALA A 183 3.36 -4.92 -24.39
C ALA A 183 3.72 -5.42 -22.97
N HIS A 184 2.70 -5.69 -22.17
CA HIS A 184 2.90 -6.33 -20.87
C HIS A 184 3.54 -7.71 -21.03
N ALA A 185 4.51 -8.02 -20.19
CA ALA A 185 4.88 -9.40 -19.91
C ALA A 185 4.04 -9.87 -18.71
N PRO A 186 3.37 -11.03 -18.78
CA PRO A 186 2.36 -11.41 -17.80
C PRO A 186 2.93 -11.80 -16.45
N LEU A 187 4.12 -12.42 -16.40
CA LEU A 187 4.58 -13.07 -15.18
C LEU A 187 4.74 -12.08 -14.02
N LEU A 188 4.13 -12.46 -12.91
CA LEU A 188 4.07 -11.77 -11.61
C LEU A 188 3.31 -10.44 -11.60
N SER A 189 3.45 -9.59 -12.61
CA SER A 189 2.74 -8.31 -12.64
C SER A 189 1.22 -8.45 -12.77
N PHE A 190 0.74 -9.59 -13.26
CA PHE A 190 -0.69 -9.90 -13.35
C PHE A 190 -1.20 -10.69 -12.13
N GLY A 191 -0.42 -10.85 -11.05
CA GLY A 191 -0.92 -11.54 -9.85
C GLY A 191 -2.03 -10.75 -9.17
N PHE A 192 -2.95 -11.42 -8.49
CA PHE A 192 -3.96 -10.75 -7.67
C PHE A 192 -3.37 -10.29 -6.33
N ASN A 193 -2.66 -11.19 -5.65
CA ASN A 193 -2.15 -10.94 -4.30
C ASN A 193 -0.84 -10.13 -4.38
N CYS A 194 -0.14 -10.24 -5.50
CA CYS A 194 1.03 -9.45 -5.87
C CYS A 194 0.80 -7.93 -5.90
N ILE A 195 1.90 -7.17 -5.92
CA ILE A 195 1.90 -5.71 -6.13
C ILE A 195 2.69 -5.36 -7.38
N SER A 196 2.02 -4.86 -8.42
CA SER A 196 2.66 -4.37 -9.63
C SER A 196 3.12 -2.92 -9.47
N VAL A 197 4.37 -2.64 -9.85
CA VAL A 197 5.03 -1.36 -9.59
C VAL A 197 5.49 -0.69 -10.89
N GLY A 198 4.98 0.52 -11.13
CA GLY A 198 5.32 1.38 -12.27
C GLY A 198 6.13 2.63 -11.91
N LEU A 199 6.20 3.55 -12.87
CA LEU A 199 6.95 4.81 -12.76
C LEU A 199 6.03 6.01 -12.51
N GLN A 200 6.41 6.88 -11.58
CA GLN A 200 5.67 8.11 -11.25
C GLN A 200 5.49 9.02 -12.46
N ASN A 201 6.46 9.04 -13.38
CA ASN A 201 6.39 9.85 -14.61
C ASN A 201 5.49 9.23 -15.71
N GLY A 202 4.82 8.10 -15.43
CA GLY A 202 3.94 7.41 -16.37
C GLY A 202 4.65 6.73 -17.56
N SER A 203 5.99 6.76 -17.63
CA SER A 203 6.75 6.23 -18.77
C SER A 203 7.00 4.73 -18.68
N HIS A 204 5.91 3.96 -18.54
CA HIS A 204 5.91 2.50 -18.43
C HIS A 204 4.74 1.90 -19.22
N THR A 205 4.67 0.59 -19.37
CA THR A 205 3.49 -0.08 -19.95
C THR A 205 2.35 -0.10 -18.95
N SER A 206 1.24 0.55 -19.28
CA SER A 206 0.05 0.64 -18.43
C SER A 206 -1.21 0.13 -19.16
N GLY A 207 -2.28 -0.08 -18.40
CA GLY A 207 -3.57 -0.52 -18.94
C GLY A 207 -4.22 -1.59 -18.09
N VAL A 208 -4.81 -2.58 -18.75
CA VAL A 208 -5.52 -3.67 -18.08
C VAL A 208 -4.94 -5.03 -18.41
N VAL A 209 -5.10 -5.99 -17.49
CA VAL A 209 -4.82 -7.40 -17.75
C VAL A 209 -5.66 -7.86 -18.96
N PRO A 210 -5.04 -8.36 -20.04
CA PRO A 210 -5.74 -8.68 -21.29
C PRO A 210 -6.55 -9.98 -21.19
N THR A 211 -7.49 -10.16 -22.12
CA THR A 211 -8.28 -11.40 -22.27
C THR A 211 -7.38 -12.63 -22.39
N GLY A 212 -7.78 -13.72 -21.72
CA GLY A 212 -7.07 -15.00 -21.72
C GLY A 212 -6.42 -15.34 -20.37
N TYR A 213 -6.14 -14.32 -19.56
CA TYR A 213 -5.71 -14.49 -18.17
C TYR A 213 -6.91 -14.57 -17.21
N ASP A 214 -6.63 -14.91 -15.96
CA ASP A 214 -7.63 -14.96 -14.89
C ASP A 214 -8.23 -13.58 -14.63
N LEU A 215 -9.57 -13.48 -14.75
CA LEU A 215 -10.36 -12.27 -14.53
C LEU A 215 -9.75 -11.02 -15.22
N PRO A 216 -9.77 -10.96 -16.56
CA PRO A 216 -9.17 -9.86 -17.31
C PRO A 216 -9.91 -8.54 -17.05
N GLY A 217 -9.20 -7.41 -17.25
CA GLY A 217 -9.76 -6.07 -17.04
C GLY A 217 -9.22 -5.34 -15.81
N ARG A 218 -8.50 -6.02 -14.91
CA ARG A 218 -7.83 -5.38 -13.77
C ARG A 218 -6.78 -4.37 -14.22
N GLN A 219 -6.76 -3.21 -13.59
CA GLN A 219 -5.81 -2.14 -13.92
C GLN A 219 -4.42 -2.44 -13.32
N ILE A 220 -3.39 -2.11 -14.09
CA ILE A 220 -1.98 -2.25 -13.69
C ILE A 220 -1.17 -1.05 -14.22
N PRO A 221 -0.21 -0.52 -13.44
CA PRO A 221 0.27 -1.00 -12.14
C PRO A 221 -0.66 -0.66 -10.96
N LEU A 222 -0.45 -1.29 -9.80
CA LEU A 222 -1.17 -0.95 -8.56
C LEU A 222 -0.62 0.32 -7.90
N ILE A 223 0.69 0.58 -8.02
CA ILE A 223 1.37 1.71 -7.40
C ILE A 223 2.57 2.15 -8.24
N VAL A 224 3.00 3.40 -8.11
CA VAL A 224 4.16 3.94 -8.82
C VAL A 224 5.21 4.52 -7.87
N ALA A 225 6.45 4.66 -8.34
CA ALA A 225 7.52 5.34 -7.59
C ALA A 225 8.37 6.24 -8.50
N SER A 226 9.00 7.26 -7.93
CA SER A 226 9.89 8.19 -8.63
C SER A 226 11.23 7.53 -8.89
N GLN A 227 11.40 6.93 -10.07
CA GLN A 227 12.65 6.34 -10.55
C GLN A 227 12.75 6.40 -12.07
N GLY A 228 13.95 6.17 -12.62
CA GLY A 228 14.18 6.10 -14.06
C GLY A 228 13.79 4.78 -14.74
N THR A 229 13.56 3.71 -13.96
CA THR A 229 13.16 2.38 -14.47
C THR A 229 12.20 1.69 -13.52
N THR A 230 11.32 0.83 -14.04
CA THR A 230 10.36 0.07 -13.24
C THR A 230 11.04 -0.89 -12.26
N SER A 231 12.20 -1.44 -12.62
CA SER A 231 13.04 -2.24 -11.71
C SER A 231 13.49 -1.43 -10.49
N ASN A 232 14.03 -0.23 -10.69
CA ASN A 232 14.43 0.63 -9.58
C ASN A 232 13.22 1.09 -8.75
N ALA A 233 12.10 1.40 -9.40
CA ALA A 233 10.86 1.74 -8.71
C ALA A 233 10.37 0.57 -7.83
N THR A 234 10.47 -0.67 -8.32
CA THR A 234 10.12 -1.86 -7.54
C THR A 234 11.04 -2.01 -6.33
N GLY A 235 12.34 -1.75 -6.49
CA GLY A 235 13.28 -1.66 -5.36
C GLY A 235 12.86 -0.65 -4.30
N VAL A 236 12.43 0.55 -4.71
CA VAL A 236 11.92 1.59 -3.80
C VAL A 236 10.68 1.10 -3.05
N VAL A 237 9.64 0.64 -3.75
CA VAL A 237 8.40 0.20 -3.10
C VAL A 237 8.64 -1.01 -2.18
N SER A 238 9.59 -1.88 -2.54
CA SER A 238 10.05 -2.97 -1.65
C SER A 238 10.68 -2.44 -0.38
N ALA A 239 11.50 -1.38 -0.46
CA ALA A 239 12.11 -0.78 0.72
C ALA A 239 11.04 -0.18 1.66
N ILE A 240 10.07 0.55 1.10
CA ILE A 240 8.95 1.09 1.86
C ILE A 240 8.18 -0.05 2.54
N THR A 241 7.92 -1.14 1.83
CA THR A 241 7.25 -2.31 2.38
C THR A 241 8.05 -2.95 3.52
N ALA A 242 9.37 -3.05 3.39
CA ALA A 242 10.23 -3.55 4.47
C ALA A 242 10.17 -2.68 5.73
N LEU A 243 10.11 -1.35 5.56
CA LEU A 243 9.92 -0.43 6.69
C LEU A 243 8.57 -0.65 7.40
N LEU A 244 7.50 -0.90 6.64
CA LEU A 244 6.18 -1.25 7.22
C LEU A 244 6.22 -2.59 7.96
N ILE A 245 6.95 -3.58 7.42
CA ILE A 245 7.12 -4.89 8.05
C ILE A 245 7.91 -4.78 9.35
N GLU A 246 8.93 -3.93 9.42
CA GLU A 246 9.59 -3.63 10.70
C GLU A 246 8.63 -2.92 11.65
N THR A 247 7.96 -1.86 11.18
CA THR A 247 7.04 -1.04 11.97
C THR A 247 5.95 -1.90 12.62
N ARG A 248 5.33 -2.84 11.90
CA ARG A 248 4.31 -3.72 12.49
C ARG A 248 4.84 -4.57 13.65
N LYS A 249 6.15 -4.91 13.65
CA LYS A 249 6.80 -5.71 14.69
C LYS A 249 7.20 -4.86 15.89
N THR A 250 7.59 -3.61 15.68
CA THR A 250 8.25 -2.77 16.69
C THR A 250 7.36 -1.68 17.28
N HIS A 251 6.40 -1.16 16.53
CA HIS A 251 5.58 -0.03 16.96
C HIS A 251 4.51 -0.45 17.99
N PRO A 252 4.29 0.30 19.09
CA PRO A 252 3.37 -0.09 20.17
C PRO A 252 1.92 -0.37 19.73
N ASN A 253 1.42 0.36 18.73
CA ASN A 253 0.04 0.18 18.24
C ASN A 253 -0.17 -1.08 17.38
N THR A 254 0.91 -1.77 16.97
CA THR A 254 0.85 -2.90 16.04
C THR A 254 1.61 -4.12 16.52
N SER A 255 2.61 -3.95 17.40
CA SER A 255 3.41 -5.05 17.92
C SER A 255 2.52 -6.06 18.67
N GLY A 256 2.65 -7.34 18.32
CA GLY A 256 1.80 -8.40 18.86
C GLY A 256 0.38 -8.47 18.29
N ASN A 257 -0.02 -7.55 17.41
CA ASN A 257 -1.30 -7.65 16.70
C ASN A 257 -1.19 -8.64 15.53
N PHE A 258 -1.93 -9.76 15.64
CA PHE A 258 -1.98 -10.77 14.59
C PHE A 258 -2.44 -10.23 13.23
N PHE A 259 -3.45 -9.37 13.20
CA PHE A 259 -3.96 -8.82 11.95
C PHE A 259 -2.95 -7.87 11.29
N ALA A 260 -2.19 -7.11 12.07
CA ALA A 260 -1.10 -6.29 11.54
C ALA A 260 -0.05 -7.13 10.80
N SER A 261 0.02 -8.44 11.09
CA SER A 261 0.97 -9.35 10.46
C SER A 261 0.60 -9.83 9.08
N LEU A 262 -0.66 -9.65 8.66
CA LEU A 262 -1.16 -10.19 7.40
C LEU A 262 -0.69 -9.36 6.20
N THR A 263 -0.41 -10.05 5.10
CA THR A 263 -0.04 -9.42 3.83
C THR A 263 -1.17 -8.55 3.25
N GLU A 264 -2.43 -8.91 3.47
CA GLU A 264 -3.60 -8.08 3.12
C GLU A 264 -3.53 -6.73 3.82
N THR A 265 -3.16 -6.72 5.10
CA THR A 265 -3.03 -5.51 5.91
C THR A 265 -1.85 -4.66 5.46
N THR A 266 -0.71 -5.29 5.24
CA THR A 266 0.48 -4.61 4.71
C THR A 266 0.20 -3.98 3.35
N LYS A 267 -0.46 -4.73 2.44
CA LYS A 267 -0.85 -4.26 1.11
C LYS A 267 -1.86 -3.11 1.20
N ALA A 268 -2.90 -3.23 2.03
CA ALA A 268 -3.87 -2.16 2.23
C ALA A 268 -3.21 -0.87 2.75
N CYS A 269 -2.38 -0.96 3.79
CA CYS A 269 -1.68 0.22 4.35
C CYS A 269 -0.74 0.87 3.32
N LEU A 270 0.00 0.06 2.55
CA LEU A 270 0.86 0.55 1.49
C LEU A 270 0.04 1.30 0.43
N LEU A 271 -1.04 0.69 -0.08
CA LEU A 271 -1.83 1.27 -1.16
C LEU A 271 -2.63 2.51 -0.71
N THR A 272 -3.19 2.53 0.50
CA THR A 272 -3.85 3.71 1.08
C THR A 272 -2.90 4.92 1.12
N GLY A 273 -1.63 4.67 1.42
CA GLY A 273 -0.60 5.69 1.51
C GLY A 273 -0.18 6.31 0.17
N GLY A 274 -0.65 5.82 -0.97
CA GLY A 274 -0.37 6.39 -2.28
C GLY A 274 -0.64 7.90 -2.35
N GLN A 275 0.36 8.67 -2.79
CA GLN A 275 0.26 10.10 -3.00
C GLN A 275 -0.29 10.39 -4.40
N HIS A 276 -1.39 11.11 -4.43
CA HIS A 276 -2.13 11.40 -5.65
C HIS A 276 -1.64 12.71 -6.27
N LEU A 277 -0.81 12.62 -7.31
CA LEU A 277 -0.31 13.79 -8.02
C LEU A 277 -1.37 14.36 -8.98
N ALA A 278 -1.12 15.58 -9.46
CA ALA A 278 -1.98 16.21 -10.46
C ALA A 278 -2.13 15.31 -11.70
N GLY A 279 -3.38 15.13 -12.14
CA GLY A 279 -3.71 14.28 -13.28
C GLY A 279 -4.14 12.85 -12.91
N TRP A 280 -3.99 12.43 -11.65
CA TRP A 280 -4.55 11.16 -11.19
C TRP A 280 -6.08 11.14 -11.31
N SER A 281 -6.62 10.08 -11.88
CA SER A 281 -8.06 9.83 -11.97
C SER A 281 -8.36 8.36 -12.19
N ASN A 282 -9.32 7.84 -11.44
CA ASN A 282 -9.92 6.53 -11.68
C ASN A 282 -11.15 6.60 -12.62
N ASN A 283 -11.23 7.66 -13.45
CA ASN A 283 -12.28 7.91 -14.45
C ASN A 283 -13.72 7.98 -13.89
N THR A 284 -13.86 8.35 -12.62
CA THR A 284 -15.17 8.48 -11.99
C THR A 284 -16.01 9.58 -12.65
N PRO A 285 -17.29 9.32 -13.01
CA PRO A 285 -18.18 10.36 -13.51
C PRO A 285 -18.34 11.50 -12.51
N THR A 286 -18.31 12.74 -13.02
CA THR A 286 -18.39 13.96 -12.21
C THR A 286 -19.81 14.52 -12.10
N SER A 287 -20.77 13.96 -12.82
CA SER A 287 -22.17 14.42 -12.85
C SER A 287 -23.15 13.28 -13.21
N GLY A 288 -24.44 13.53 -13.03
CA GLY A 288 -25.52 12.58 -13.33
C GLY A 288 -25.63 11.44 -12.30
N ALA A 289 -26.50 10.47 -12.56
CA ALA A 289 -26.86 9.42 -11.61
C ALA A 289 -25.69 8.56 -11.11
N ASN A 290 -24.59 8.48 -11.88
CA ASN A 290 -23.40 7.71 -11.54
C ASN A 290 -22.26 8.57 -10.96
N ARG A 291 -22.52 9.85 -10.65
CA ARG A 291 -21.51 10.70 -10.00
C ARG A 291 -20.97 10.00 -8.75
N GLY A 292 -19.66 9.92 -8.63
CA GLY A 292 -18.99 9.32 -7.47
C GLY A 292 -18.97 7.79 -7.44
N ARG A 293 -19.38 7.10 -8.51
CA ARG A 293 -19.31 5.64 -8.63
C ARG A 293 -18.24 5.23 -9.64
N THR A 294 -17.41 4.26 -9.30
CA THR A 294 -16.44 3.67 -10.24
C THR A 294 -16.43 2.15 -10.19
N SER A 295 -16.16 1.55 -11.35
CA SER A 295 -15.81 0.12 -11.49
C SER A 295 -14.34 -0.08 -11.88
N GLN A 296 -13.55 0.99 -11.80
CA GLN A 296 -12.12 1.05 -12.06
C GLN A 296 -11.55 1.70 -10.82
N PRO A 297 -11.09 0.93 -9.82
CA PRO A 297 -10.82 1.45 -8.49
C PRO A 297 -9.64 2.44 -8.50
N ILE A 298 -8.68 2.23 -9.39
CA ILE A 298 -7.41 2.95 -9.42
C ILE A 298 -7.19 3.68 -10.76
N ASP A 299 -6.16 4.50 -10.85
CA ASP A 299 -5.76 5.12 -12.11
C ASP A 299 -5.10 4.08 -13.04
N ALA A 300 -5.42 4.14 -14.33
CA ALA A 300 -4.93 3.17 -15.31
C ALA A 300 -3.42 3.25 -15.61
N VAL A 301 -2.76 4.35 -15.23
CA VAL A 301 -1.33 4.61 -15.39
C VAL A 301 -0.64 4.67 -14.03
N TYR A 302 -1.24 5.35 -13.06
CA TYR A 302 -0.58 5.65 -11.79
C TYR A 302 -1.00 4.72 -10.65
N GLY A 303 -1.93 3.80 -10.87
CA GLY A 303 -2.47 2.94 -9.81
C GLY A 303 -3.09 3.78 -8.70
N VAL A 304 -2.72 3.56 -7.44
CA VAL A 304 -3.12 4.39 -6.29
C VAL A 304 -2.24 5.64 -6.08
N GLY A 305 -1.32 5.93 -7.01
CA GLY A 305 -0.40 7.07 -6.93
C GLY A 305 1.02 6.67 -6.48
N THR A 306 1.81 7.69 -6.14
CA THR A 306 3.23 7.51 -5.76
C THR A 306 3.35 6.93 -4.37
N ALA A 307 4.17 5.90 -4.20
CA ALA A 307 4.45 5.32 -2.89
C ALA A 307 5.07 6.36 -1.93
N SER A 308 4.55 6.43 -0.70
CA SER A 308 5.01 7.37 0.33
C SER A 308 5.21 6.63 1.66
N ILE A 309 6.42 6.73 2.22
CA ILE A 309 6.78 6.10 3.49
C ILE A 309 5.92 6.68 4.61
N ASP A 310 5.88 8.01 4.72
CA ASP A 310 5.15 8.68 5.79
C ASP A 310 3.66 8.30 5.81
N ARG A 311 3.00 8.39 4.65
CA ARG A 311 1.57 8.14 4.55
C ARG A 311 1.24 6.69 4.86
N SER A 312 1.97 5.73 4.29
CA SER A 312 1.74 4.31 4.59
C SER A 312 2.07 3.95 6.03
N HIS A 313 3.14 4.52 6.59
CA HIS A 313 3.49 4.34 8.01
C HIS A 313 2.38 4.89 8.90
N LYS A 314 1.86 6.09 8.61
CA LYS A 314 0.80 6.73 9.38
C LYS A 314 -0.48 5.91 9.39
N VAL A 315 -0.88 5.33 8.25
CA VAL A 315 -2.01 4.39 8.16
C VAL A 315 -1.76 3.19 9.08
N LEU A 316 -0.60 2.54 8.98
CA LEU A 316 -0.26 1.36 9.79
C LEU A 316 -0.22 1.67 11.29
N THR A 317 0.45 2.76 11.69
CA THR A 317 0.64 3.13 13.10
C THR A 317 -0.58 3.79 13.72
N GLY A 318 -1.56 4.22 12.93
CA GLY A 318 -2.90 4.56 13.40
C GLY A 318 -3.59 3.39 14.12
N GLY A 319 -3.12 2.16 13.85
CA GLY A 319 -3.55 0.96 14.54
C GLY A 319 -4.86 0.39 13.99
N GLN A 320 -5.24 -0.76 14.53
CA GLN A 320 -6.47 -1.42 14.14
C GLN A 320 -7.68 -0.75 14.80
N HIS A 321 -8.70 -0.40 14.01
CA HIS A 321 -10.01 0.01 14.52
C HIS A 321 -11.08 -1.01 14.13
N THR A 322 -11.69 -1.64 15.13
CA THR A 322 -12.64 -2.73 14.91
C THR A 322 -13.91 -2.25 14.19
N SER A 323 -14.26 -2.95 13.12
CA SER A 323 -15.52 -2.75 12.38
C SER A 323 -16.71 -3.46 13.04
N SER A 324 -17.93 -3.04 12.71
CA SER A 324 -19.17 -3.64 13.22
C SER A 324 -19.95 -4.38 12.13
N THR A 325 -20.78 -5.35 12.51
CA THR A 325 -21.77 -5.95 11.59
C THR A 325 -23.08 -5.15 11.51
N SER A 326 -23.21 -4.07 12.28
CA SER A 326 -24.35 -3.15 12.30
C SER A 326 -23.89 -1.73 11.93
N PRO A 327 -24.67 -0.97 11.13
CA PRO A 327 -24.34 0.43 10.82
C PRO A 327 -24.64 1.40 11.99
N SER A 328 -25.15 0.90 13.13
CA SER A 328 -25.48 1.69 14.31
C SER A 328 -24.60 1.33 15.51
N GLY A 329 -24.45 2.28 16.46
CA GLY A 329 -23.66 2.07 17.67
C GLY A 329 -22.14 2.00 17.42
N LEU A 330 -21.68 2.63 16.34
CA LEU A 330 -20.27 2.64 15.93
C LEU A 330 -19.45 3.62 16.77
N SER A 331 -18.24 3.22 17.16
CA SER A 331 -17.20 4.14 17.64
C SER A 331 -16.55 4.86 16.46
N ILE A 332 -16.16 6.11 16.69
CA ILE A 332 -15.45 6.94 15.71
C ILE A 332 -14.03 6.39 15.54
N ALA A 333 -13.65 6.13 14.30
CA ALA A 333 -12.30 5.71 13.94
C ALA A 333 -11.33 6.91 13.91
N PRO A 334 -10.03 6.69 14.17
CA PRO A 334 -9.02 7.73 14.01
C PRO A 334 -8.93 8.21 12.55
N SER A 335 -8.31 9.37 12.33
CA SER A 335 -8.11 9.95 10.99
C SER A 335 -7.22 9.09 10.08
N ALA A 336 -6.34 8.27 10.65
CA ALA A 336 -5.58 7.26 9.92
C ALA A 336 -5.60 5.95 10.72
N GLY A 337 -5.72 4.84 10.02
CA GLY A 337 -5.81 3.52 10.64
C GLY A 337 -6.20 2.46 9.63
N TRP A 338 -6.42 1.25 10.12
CA TRP A 338 -6.83 0.13 9.30
C TRP A 338 -7.75 -0.82 10.04
N GLU A 339 -8.42 -1.68 9.30
CA GLU A 339 -9.18 -2.80 9.82
C GLU A 339 -8.89 -4.03 8.97
N THR A 340 -8.82 -5.19 9.62
CA THR A 340 -8.73 -6.47 8.94
C THR A 340 -9.71 -7.43 9.60
N TRP A 341 -10.61 -7.98 8.79
CA TRP A 341 -11.61 -8.91 9.29
C TRP A 341 -12.03 -9.90 8.21
N THR A 342 -12.88 -10.84 8.61
CA THR A 342 -13.45 -11.83 7.71
C THR A 342 -14.86 -11.47 7.26
N LEU A 343 -15.19 -11.76 6.00
CA LEU A 343 -16.51 -11.51 5.40
C LEU A 343 -17.05 -12.74 4.66
N SER A 344 -18.27 -13.14 5.04
CA SER A 344 -19.04 -14.17 4.34
C SER A 344 -19.99 -13.54 3.32
N ASN A 345 -20.64 -14.36 2.52
CA ASN A 345 -21.58 -13.91 1.49
C ASN A 345 -22.69 -13.06 2.10
N SER A 346 -23.05 -11.98 1.41
CA SER A 346 -24.11 -11.06 1.80
C SER A 346 -23.90 -10.40 3.17
N GLN A 347 -22.66 -10.36 3.68
CA GLN A 347 -22.32 -9.63 4.89
C GLN A 347 -21.69 -8.27 4.56
N SER A 348 -21.89 -7.33 5.47
CA SER A 348 -21.22 -6.04 5.48
C SER A 348 -20.49 -5.80 6.80
N ARG A 349 -19.47 -4.94 6.76
CA ARG A 349 -18.76 -4.41 7.92
C ARG A 349 -18.75 -2.89 7.83
N TYR A 350 -18.94 -2.23 8.97
CA TYR A 350 -19.15 -0.79 9.06
C TYR A 350 -18.12 -0.12 9.97
N ILE A 351 -17.61 1.03 9.54
CA ILE A 351 -16.64 1.86 10.27
C ILE A 351 -17.14 3.31 10.22
N LYS A 352 -17.19 4.00 11.36
CA LYS A 352 -17.65 5.39 11.44
C LYS A 352 -16.46 6.35 11.45
N PHE A 353 -16.59 7.45 10.73
CA PHE A 353 -15.68 8.58 10.74
C PHE A 353 -16.42 9.84 11.15
N ASP A 354 -15.71 10.72 11.83
CA ASP A 354 -16.13 12.10 12.02
C ASP A 354 -15.17 13.03 11.28
N VAL A 355 -15.73 13.97 10.53
CA VAL A 355 -14.99 14.90 9.67
C VAL A 355 -15.33 16.31 10.16
N PRO A 356 -14.55 16.87 11.09
CA PRO A 356 -14.92 18.13 11.76
C PRO A 356 -14.63 19.38 10.91
N SER A 357 -13.72 19.26 9.95
CA SER A 357 -13.40 20.30 8.97
C SER A 357 -13.42 19.71 7.56
N VAL A 358 -13.47 20.56 6.53
CA VAL A 358 -13.45 20.08 5.14
C VAL A 358 -12.16 19.29 4.92
N ALA A 359 -12.31 17.99 4.65
CA ALA A 359 -11.18 17.13 4.34
C ALA A 359 -10.78 17.33 2.88
N SER A 360 -9.65 18.02 2.67
CA SER A 360 -9.11 18.31 1.34
C SER A 360 -8.86 17.04 0.51
N GLU A 361 -8.47 15.96 1.18
CA GLU A 361 -8.20 14.66 0.57
C GLU A 361 -8.50 13.53 1.55
N VAL A 362 -9.26 12.53 1.10
CA VAL A 362 -9.47 11.26 1.80
C VAL A 362 -9.07 10.11 0.87
N SER A 363 -8.21 9.22 1.36
CA SER A 363 -7.80 7.99 0.66
C SER A 363 -8.22 6.78 1.48
N ILE A 364 -8.96 5.84 0.90
CA ILE A 364 -9.36 4.59 1.54
C ILE A 364 -9.15 3.45 0.56
N ALA A 365 -8.20 2.55 0.82
CA ALA A 365 -7.93 1.39 -0.02
C ALA A 365 -8.27 0.09 0.72
N MET A 366 -9.03 -0.77 0.07
CA MET A 366 -9.35 -2.12 0.53
C MET A 366 -8.66 -3.13 -0.37
N THR A 367 -8.15 -4.21 0.22
CA THR A 367 -7.57 -5.35 -0.51
C THR A 367 -8.02 -6.66 0.09
N TRP A 368 -8.08 -7.70 -0.74
CA TRP A 368 -8.31 -9.07 -0.31
C TRP A 368 -7.59 -10.02 -1.26
N HIS A 369 -7.38 -11.26 -0.83
CA HIS A 369 -6.71 -12.24 -1.65
C HIS A 369 -7.64 -13.00 -2.59
N GLN A 370 -7.13 -13.28 -3.78
CA GLN A 370 -7.51 -14.45 -4.56
C GLN A 370 -7.05 -15.71 -3.83
N THR A 371 -7.80 -16.79 -3.99
CA THR A 371 -7.39 -18.12 -3.51
C THR A 371 -7.21 -19.07 -4.68
N ALA A 372 -5.97 -19.48 -4.94
CA ALA A 372 -5.63 -20.52 -5.91
C ALA A 372 -5.82 -21.90 -5.30
N ASN A 373 -6.27 -22.87 -6.10
CA ASN A 373 -6.24 -24.27 -5.66
C ASN A 373 -4.78 -24.80 -5.67
N SER A 374 -4.49 -25.81 -4.85
CA SER A 374 -3.14 -26.41 -4.78
C SER A 374 -2.70 -27.11 -6.07
N GLY A 375 -3.63 -27.46 -6.96
CA GLY A 375 -3.32 -27.95 -8.29
C GLY A 375 -3.01 -26.85 -9.31
N PHE A 376 -3.18 -25.58 -8.95
CA PHE A 376 -3.02 -24.38 -9.78
C PHE A 376 -3.83 -24.37 -11.09
N GLY A 377 -4.83 -25.24 -11.19
CA GLY A 377 -5.74 -25.38 -12.33
C GLY A 377 -6.96 -24.48 -12.24
N SER A 378 -7.28 -23.95 -11.05
CA SER A 378 -8.40 -23.04 -10.83
C SER A 378 -8.13 -22.06 -9.69
N TYR A 379 -9.04 -21.10 -9.53
CA TYR A 379 -9.00 -20.10 -8.48
C TYR A 379 -10.40 -19.69 -8.05
N THR A 380 -10.47 -18.94 -6.94
CA THR A 380 -11.68 -18.25 -6.49
C THR A 380 -11.32 -16.82 -6.11
N LEU A 381 -12.21 -15.88 -6.41
CA LEU A 381 -12.12 -14.50 -5.98
C LEU A 381 -13.50 -14.04 -5.49
N ALA A 382 -13.56 -13.44 -4.31
CA ALA A 382 -14.78 -12.79 -3.83
C ALA A 382 -14.93 -11.41 -4.49
N ASN A 383 -16.17 -10.93 -4.60
CA ASN A 383 -16.50 -9.60 -5.05
C ASN A 383 -16.92 -8.76 -3.82
N LEU A 384 -16.09 -7.77 -3.49
CA LEU A 384 -16.27 -6.87 -2.37
C LEU A 384 -16.41 -5.43 -2.91
N ASP A 385 -17.46 -4.74 -2.48
CA ASP A 385 -17.65 -3.32 -2.77
C ASP A 385 -17.20 -2.47 -1.57
N LEU A 386 -16.76 -1.25 -1.85
CA LEU A 386 -16.38 -0.23 -0.87
C LEU A 386 -17.26 1.02 -1.05
N LEU A 387 -18.00 1.40 0.00
CA LEU A 387 -18.95 2.51 -0.07
C LEU A 387 -18.80 3.46 1.11
N LEU A 388 -18.85 4.77 0.85
CA LEU A 388 -18.97 5.79 1.89
C LEU A 388 -20.39 6.37 1.91
N TRP A 389 -20.97 6.37 3.11
CA TRP A 389 -22.29 6.92 3.40
C TRP A 389 -22.17 8.18 4.25
N LYS A 390 -23.05 9.16 4.05
CA LYS A 390 -23.24 10.23 5.05
C LYS A 390 -24.23 9.77 6.09
N GLN A 391 -23.92 9.98 7.37
CA GLN A 391 -24.84 9.68 8.45
C GLN A 391 -25.61 10.95 8.84
N VAL A 392 -26.95 10.87 8.81
CA VAL A 392 -27.84 11.98 9.22
C VAL A 392 -28.94 11.41 10.11
N GLY A 393 -28.96 11.82 11.39
CA GLY A 393 -29.97 11.35 12.35
C GLY A 393 -30.02 9.82 12.49
N GLY A 394 -28.85 9.17 12.46
CA GLY A 394 -28.71 7.70 12.55
C GLY A 394 -29.10 6.93 11.28
N LYS A 395 -29.35 7.61 10.16
CA LYS A 395 -29.62 7.00 8.86
C LYS A 395 -28.45 7.19 7.90
N LEU A 396 -28.16 6.16 7.12
CA LEU A 396 -27.17 6.21 6.05
C LEU A 396 -27.80 6.79 4.78
N MET A 397 -27.18 7.84 4.26
CA MET A 397 -27.59 8.55 3.05
C MET A 397 -26.54 8.34 1.97
N SER A 398 -26.99 7.98 0.77
CA SER A 398 -26.09 7.79 -0.38
C SER A 398 -25.45 9.11 -0.78
N LEU A 399 -24.17 9.04 -1.13
CA LEU A 399 -23.40 10.14 -1.69
C LEU A 399 -23.35 10.10 -3.24
N ALA A 400 -23.84 9.03 -3.87
CA ALA A 400 -23.81 8.92 -5.32
C ALA A 400 -24.84 9.84 -6.00
N GLY A 401 -24.53 10.26 -7.22
CA GLY A 401 -25.41 11.12 -8.00
C GLY A 401 -25.56 12.52 -7.42
N ASP A 402 -26.76 13.10 -7.61
CA ASP A 402 -27.08 14.46 -7.15
C ASP A 402 -27.07 14.57 -5.62
N SER A 403 -27.26 13.47 -4.89
CA SER A 403 -27.22 13.44 -3.42
C SER A 403 -25.86 13.83 -2.84
N GLY A 404 -24.76 13.64 -3.59
CA GLY A 404 -23.42 14.02 -3.17
C GLY A 404 -22.99 15.43 -3.55
N VAL A 405 -23.82 16.18 -4.29
CA VAL A 405 -23.50 17.54 -4.71
C VAL A 405 -23.41 18.45 -3.48
N GLY A 406 -22.28 19.15 -3.35
CA GLY A 406 -21.98 19.98 -2.18
C GLY A 406 -21.50 19.21 -0.95
N ILE A 407 -21.44 17.87 -0.99
CA ILE A 407 -20.88 17.05 0.09
C ILE A 407 -19.43 16.65 -0.19
N PHE A 408 -19.06 16.46 -1.46
CA PHE A 408 -17.66 16.30 -1.86
C PHE A 408 -17.40 17.00 -3.19
N GLY A 409 -16.19 17.52 -3.39
CA GLY A 409 -15.78 18.24 -4.59
C GLY A 409 -15.61 17.31 -5.80
N SER A 410 -14.75 16.29 -5.67
CA SER A 410 -14.45 15.35 -6.75
C SER A 410 -13.99 13.97 -6.24
N GLY A 411 -13.81 13.03 -7.17
CA GLY A 411 -13.43 11.65 -6.87
C GLY A 411 -14.62 10.70 -6.73
N ASN A 412 -14.46 9.62 -5.97
CA ASN A 412 -15.46 8.56 -5.80
C ASN A 412 -15.77 8.22 -4.35
N VAL A 413 -17.03 7.85 -4.12
CA VAL A 413 -17.60 7.43 -2.83
C VAL A 413 -18.13 6.01 -2.88
N ILE A 414 -18.15 5.39 -4.07
CA ILE A 414 -18.44 3.98 -4.30
C ILE A 414 -17.39 3.44 -5.27
N SER A 415 -16.79 2.31 -4.90
CA SER A 415 -15.90 1.51 -5.74
C SER A 415 -16.42 0.07 -5.74
N GLU A 416 -16.78 -0.43 -6.93
CA GLU A 416 -17.55 -1.66 -7.16
C GLU A 416 -17.02 -2.42 -8.39
N SER A 417 -15.73 -2.77 -8.40
CA SER A 417 -15.13 -3.52 -9.49
C SER A 417 -15.57 -4.98 -9.47
N LEU A 418 -15.91 -5.51 -10.64
CA LEU A 418 -16.24 -6.93 -10.81
C LEU A 418 -15.00 -7.82 -10.99
N VAL A 419 -13.83 -7.22 -11.23
CA VAL A 419 -12.63 -7.93 -11.67
C VAL A 419 -11.43 -7.74 -10.75
N ASP A 420 -11.43 -6.68 -9.93
CA ASP A 420 -10.31 -6.36 -9.05
C ASP A 420 -10.44 -7.03 -7.69
N ASN A 421 -9.29 -7.14 -7.01
CA ASN A 421 -9.20 -7.51 -5.59
C ASN A 421 -8.67 -6.34 -4.74
N VAL A 422 -8.88 -5.14 -5.27
CA VAL A 422 -8.58 -3.85 -4.68
C VAL A 422 -9.78 -2.96 -4.94
N GLU A 423 -10.28 -2.28 -3.92
CA GLU A 423 -11.20 -1.15 -4.08
C GLU A 423 -10.57 0.09 -3.49
N HIS A 424 -10.80 1.25 -4.09
CA HIS A 424 -10.19 2.48 -3.63
C HIS A 424 -11.15 3.65 -3.73
N LEU A 425 -11.32 4.38 -2.63
CA LEU A 425 -12.01 5.65 -2.59
C LEU A 425 -10.96 6.76 -2.50
N PHE A 426 -10.98 7.65 -3.48
CA PHE A 426 -10.25 8.89 -3.43
C PHE A 426 -11.22 10.05 -3.52
N ILE A 427 -11.32 10.84 -2.46
CA ILE A 427 -12.31 11.91 -2.33
C ILE A 427 -11.59 13.22 -2.07
N LYS A 428 -11.96 14.26 -2.81
CA LYS A 428 -11.50 15.63 -2.55
C LYS A 428 -12.61 16.50 -2.02
N ASP A 429 -12.24 17.40 -1.10
CA ASP A 429 -13.11 18.40 -0.48
C ASP A 429 -14.35 17.76 0.17
N LEU A 430 -14.16 16.68 0.93
CA LEU A 430 -15.23 16.04 1.68
C LEU A 430 -15.69 16.98 2.80
N ALA A 431 -16.96 17.38 2.76
CA ALA A 431 -17.56 18.33 3.67
C ALA A 431 -17.66 17.78 5.09
N ILE A 432 -17.87 18.70 6.04
CA ILE A 432 -18.03 18.40 7.46
C ILE A 432 -19.19 17.41 7.71
N GLY A 433 -18.99 16.53 8.68
CA GLY A 433 -20.02 15.69 9.29
C GLY A 433 -19.62 14.24 9.50
N GLU A 434 -20.60 13.45 9.90
CA GLU A 434 -20.41 12.03 10.18
C GLU A 434 -20.55 11.18 8.91
N TYR A 435 -19.64 10.23 8.74
CA TYR A 435 -19.63 9.29 7.63
C TYR A 435 -19.50 7.86 8.11
N VAL A 436 -20.02 6.91 7.34
CA VAL A 436 -19.88 5.47 7.60
C VAL A 436 -19.36 4.81 6.35
N LEU A 437 -18.21 4.15 6.47
CA LEU A 437 -17.68 3.26 5.46
C LEU A 437 -18.36 1.89 5.59
N GLU A 438 -18.79 1.34 4.47
CA GLU A 438 -19.29 -0.01 4.34
C GLU A 438 -18.36 -0.81 3.43
N VAL A 439 -17.86 -1.93 3.96
CA VAL A 439 -17.27 -3.01 3.18
C VAL A 439 -18.33 -4.08 3.02
N ARG A 440 -18.73 -4.41 1.80
CA ARG A 440 -19.83 -5.34 1.54
C ARG A 440 -19.43 -6.42 0.55
N ARG A 441 -19.74 -7.68 0.87
CA ARG A 441 -19.60 -8.79 -0.06
C ARG A 441 -20.87 -9.03 -0.87
N VAL A 442 -20.75 -8.99 -2.20
CA VAL A 442 -21.90 -9.05 -3.13
C VAL A 442 -21.97 -10.30 -3.99
N ASP A 443 -20.94 -11.15 -3.98
CA ASP A 443 -20.95 -12.43 -4.68
C ASP A 443 -21.64 -13.56 -3.89
N SER A 444 -21.74 -14.73 -4.55
CA SER A 444 -22.22 -15.99 -3.97
C SER A 444 -21.14 -17.08 -3.91
N VAL A 445 -19.85 -16.75 -4.11
CA VAL A 445 -18.72 -17.68 -4.05
C VAL A 445 -18.62 -18.27 -2.64
N GLY A 446 -18.38 -19.57 -2.51
CA GLY A 446 -18.32 -20.22 -1.20
C GLY A 446 -17.15 -19.77 -0.33
N GLY A 447 -17.32 -19.90 0.99
CA GLY A 447 -16.27 -19.68 1.98
C GLY A 447 -16.20 -18.26 2.53
N VAL A 448 -15.37 -18.07 3.55
CA VAL A 448 -15.09 -16.79 4.19
C VAL A 448 -13.87 -16.16 3.53
N ARG A 449 -13.81 -14.83 3.42
CA ARG A 449 -12.62 -14.12 2.93
C ARG A 449 -12.14 -13.09 3.93
N VAL A 450 -10.82 -13.05 4.12
CA VAL A 450 -10.16 -11.93 4.81
C VAL A 450 -10.14 -10.75 3.86
N PHE A 451 -10.48 -9.57 4.38
CA PHE A 451 -10.22 -8.30 3.73
C PHE A 451 -9.43 -7.43 4.70
N SER A 452 -8.64 -6.51 4.15
CA SER A 452 -8.10 -5.40 4.91
C SER A 452 -8.42 -4.09 4.23
N VAL A 453 -8.78 -3.08 5.01
CA VAL A 453 -9.03 -1.72 4.55
C VAL A 453 -8.23 -0.74 5.37
N GLY A 454 -7.49 0.16 4.72
CA GLY A 454 -6.77 1.26 5.36
C GLY A 454 -7.38 2.59 4.95
N TRP A 455 -7.40 3.57 5.84
CA TRP A 455 -7.86 4.93 5.54
C TRP A 455 -6.84 5.98 5.97
N LEU A 456 -6.85 7.10 5.25
CA LEU A 456 -6.07 8.29 5.54
C LEU A 456 -6.92 9.52 5.21
N PHE A 457 -7.37 10.18 6.27
CA PHE A 457 -7.97 11.51 6.24
C PHE A 457 -6.86 12.55 6.43
N PRO A 458 -7.07 13.81 6.00
CA PRO A 458 -6.08 14.82 6.27
C PRO A 458 -5.95 14.97 7.79
N GLU A 459 -4.74 15.29 8.23
CA GLU A 459 -4.55 15.67 9.62
C GLU A 459 -5.52 16.82 9.90
N GLN A 460 -6.38 16.64 10.90
CA GLN A 460 -7.20 17.73 11.37
C GLN A 460 -6.22 18.81 11.77
N THR A 461 -6.30 19.98 11.14
CA THR A 461 -5.58 21.15 11.64
C THR A 461 -6.02 21.27 13.09
N ALA A 462 -5.10 21.03 14.04
CA ALA A 462 -5.39 21.18 15.45
C ALA A 462 -6.11 22.51 15.59
N VAL A 463 -7.41 22.48 15.90
CA VAL A 463 -8.16 23.70 16.09
C VAL A 463 -7.57 24.23 17.39
N PRO A 464 -6.87 25.38 17.38
CA PRO A 464 -6.25 25.85 18.60
C PRO A 464 -7.35 25.95 19.68
N GLY A 465 -7.14 25.34 20.84
CA GLY A 465 -8.15 25.29 21.91
C GLY A 465 -9.14 24.13 21.87
N ASP A 466 -9.17 23.31 20.81
CA ASP A 466 -9.86 22.02 20.80
C ASP A 466 -8.97 20.98 21.47
N VAL A 467 -9.03 20.97 22.80
CA VAL A 467 -8.18 20.11 23.63
C VAL A 467 -8.74 18.69 23.73
N ASN A 468 -10.02 18.51 23.38
CA ASN A 468 -10.70 17.22 23.45
C ASN A 468 -10.65 16.44 22.11
N GLY A 469 -10.34 17.13 21.00
CA GLY A 469 -10.13 16.55 19.68
C GLY A 469 -11.42 16.25 18.91
N ASP A 470 -12.55 16.87 19.27
CA ASP A 470 -13.83 16.74 18.54
C ASP A 470 -13.94 17.73 17.36
N GLY A 471 -12.93 18.58 17.18
CA GLY A 471 -12.79 19.52 16.09
C GLY A 471 -13.62 20.79 16.23
N ILE A 472 -14.21 21.03 17.40
CA ILE A 472 -14.94 22.25 17.76
C ILE A 472 -14.34 22.80 19.05
N VAL A 473 -14.12 24.12 19.15
CA VAL A 473 -13.82 24.73 20.45
C VAL A 473 -15.15 25.04 21.12
N ASP A 474 -15.53 24.29 22.14
CA ASP A 474 -16.75 24.53 22.89
C ASP A 474 -16.59 24.34 24.42
N VAL A 475 -17.72 24.23 25.13
CA VAL A 475 -17.73 24.07 26.58
C VAL A 475 -17.07 22.75 27.02
N ASN A 476 -17.04 21.73 26.17
CA ASN A 476 -16.42 20.45 26.45
C ASN A 476 -14.88 20.56 26.48
N ASP A 477 -14.29 21.46 25.69
CA ASP A 477 -12.85 21.77 25.79
C ASP A 477 -12.51 22.47 27.09
N ILE A 478 -13.38 23.40 27.52
CA ILE A 478 -13.23 24.04 28.84
C ILE A 478 -13.32 22.98 29.95
N LEU A 479 -14.24 22.01 29.82
CA LEU A 479 -14.37 20.94 30.79
C LEU A 479 -13.14 20.01 30.78
N ALA A 480 -12.64 19.64 29.60
CA ALA A 480 -11.42 18.84 29.46
C ALA A 480 -10.21 19.54 30.08
N LEU A 481 -10.02 20.84 29.79
CA LEU A 481 -8.99 21.68 30.40
C LEU A 481 -9.09 21.73 31.93
N ILE A 482 -10.30 21.90 32.47
CA ILE A 482 -10.52 21.94 33.93
C ILE A 482 -10.24 20.58 34.60
N VAL A 483 -10.45 19.46 33.89
CA VAL A 483 -10.22 18.11 34.44
C VAL A 483 -8.75 17.85 34.72
N VAL A 484 -7.83 18.41 33.94
CA VAL A 484 -6.38 18.20 34.07
C VAL A 484 -5.64 19.38 34.69
N TRP A 485 -6.36 20.27 35.39
CA TRP A 485 -5.79 21.47 36.01
C TRP A 485 -4.60 21.17 36.93
N GLY A 486 -3.48 21.86 36.72
CA GLY A 486 -2.22 21.66 37.43
C GLY A 486 -1.08 21.17 36.54
N PRO A 487 -0.01 20.58 37.12
CA PRO A 487 1.15 20.14 36.37
C PRO A 487 0.80 19.09 35.32
N CYS A 488 1.15 19.36 34.06
CA CYS A 488 0.77 18.52 32.94
C CYS A 488 1.76 18.77 31.80
N SER A 489 2.71 17.85 31.62
CA SER A 489 3.78 18.00 30.62
C SER A 489 3.39 17.29 29.33
N GLY A 490 3.12 18.04 28.28
CA GLY A 490 2.82 17.50 26.94
C GLY A 490 1.38 17.00 26.78
N CYS A 491 0.45 17.47 27.59
CA CYS A 491 -0.97 17.22 27.37
C CYS A 491 -1.59 18.28 26.44
N PRO A 492 -2.68 17.95 25.72
CA PRO A 492 -3.37 18.88 24.82
C PRO A 492 -3.84 20.18 25.49
N GLU A 493 -4.10 20.14 26.79
CA GLU A 493 -4.65 21.25 27.57
C GLU A 493 -3.62 22.29 28.01
N ASP A 494 -2.31 21.99 27.94
CA ASP A 494 -1.21 22.93 28.17
C ASP A 494 -0.93 23.71 26.87
N LEU A 495 -1.78 24.70 26.62
CA LEU A 495 -1.84 25.43 25.35
C LEU A 495 -0.66 26.40 25.15
N ASN A 496 0.03 26.79 26.23
CA ASN A 496 1.20 27.65 26.16
C ASN A 496 2.54 26.90 26.27
N GLY A 497 2.50 25.61 26.64
CA GLY A 497 3.67 24.73 26.73
C GLY A 497 4.56 25.00 27.94
N ASP A 498 4.04 25.60 29.01
CA ASP A 498 4.78 25.91 30.24
C ASP A 498 4.88 24.72 31.22
N GLY A 499 4.23 23.60 30.88
CA GLY A 499 4.20 22.36 31.66
C GLY A 499 3.13 22.35 32.75
N SER A 500 2.18 23.29 32.75
CA SER A 500 1.09 23.37 33.73
C SER A 500 -0.20 23.93 33.14
N VAL A 501 -1.28 23.17 33.19
CA VAL A 501 -2.63 23.63 32.82
C VAL A 501 -3.15 24.58 33.91
N ASN A 502 -3.31 25.85 33.56
CA ASN A 502 -3.70 26.90 34.49
C ASN A 502 -4.59 27.97 33.84
N VAL A 503 -4.75 29.11 34.51
CA VAL A 503 -5.60 30.21 34.04
C VAL A 503 -5.13 30.76 32.69
N ASN A 504 -3.83 30.73 32.40
CA ASN A 504 -3.29 31.19 31.12
C ASN A 504 -3.79 30.31 29.97
N ASP A 505 -3.83 28.98 30.15
CA ASP A 505 -4.37 28.05 29.16
C ASP A 505 -5.87 28.23 28.99
N LEU A 506 -6.62 28.44 30.09
CA LEU A 506 -8.05 28.74 30.00
C LEU A 506 -8.32 30.04 29.22
N ILE A 507 -7.52 31.09 29.46
CA ILE A 507 -7.63 32.35 28.70
C ILE A 507 -7.31 32.11 27.23
N GLN A 508 -6.29 31.31 26.94
CA GLN A 508 -5.89 30.97 25.58
C GLN A 508 -6.97 30.15 24.87
N LEU A 509 -7.59 29.17 25.54
CA LEU A 509 -8.73 28.39 25.04
C LEU A 509 -9.91 29.30 24.72
N ILE A 510 -10.32 30.18 25.65
CA ILE A 510 -11.43 31.12 25.42
C ILE A 510 -11.12 32.08 24.26
N SER A 511 -9.84 32.40 24.01
CA SER A 511 -9.45 33.23 22.87
C SER A 511 -9.68 32.54 21.51
N TYR A 512 -9.81 31.22 21.52
CA TYR A 512 -10.09 30.39 20.36
C TYR A 512 -11.57 29.95 20.23
N TRP A 513 -12.43 30.33 21.18
CA TRP A 513 -13.83 29.92 21.28
C TRP A 513 -14.77 30.67 20.33
#